data_AF-U9U1Q5-F1
#
_entry.id   AF-U9U1Q5-F1
#
_cell.length_a   1.000
_cell.length_b   1.000
_cell.length_c   1.000
_cell.angle_alpha   90.00
_cell.angle_beta   90.00
_cell.angle_gamma   90.00
#
_symmetry.space_group_name_H-M   'P 1'
#
loop_
_entity.id
_entity.type
_entity.pdbx_description
1 polymer ?
#
loop_
_entity_poly.entity_id
_entity_poly.type
_entity_poly.pdbx_seq_one_letter_code
_entity_poly.pdbx_strand_id
1 'polypeptide(L)' 'MRISAIVSDNAINIHNARAMIHEKYPYIENIHCISHCINLVINNIVNHAFAIHPLFQINTLVSTFHNLHLTDAKLNQLI' A
#
# COMPACT_ATOMS: atom_id res chain seq x y z
N MET A 1 11.60 -0.85 -29.65
CA MET A 1 10.50 -1.16 -28.72
C MET A 1 9.60 0.07 -28.64
N ARG A 2 8.30 -0.05 -28.93
CA ARG A 2 7.35 1.08 -28.84
C ARG A 2 6.49 0.87 -27.60
N ILE A 3 6.53 1.82 -26.68
CA ILE A 3 5.67 1.80 -25.49
C ILE A 3 4.26 2.18 -25.95
N SER A 4 3.27 1.38 -25.57
CA SER A 4 1.86 1.61 -25.95
C SER A 4 1.04 2.18 -24.80
N ALA A 5 1.46 1.93 -23.55
CA ALA A 5 0.78 2.43 -22.37
C ALA A 5 1.75 2.58 -21.19
N ILE A 6 1.41 3.46 -20.26
CA ILE A 6 2.08 3.63 -18.97
C ILE A 6 1.03 3.46 -17.88
N VAL A 7 1.30 2.52 -16.97
CA VAL A 7 0.47 2.29 -15.78
C VAL A 7 1.17 2.94 -14.58
N SER A 8 0.50 3.85 -13.87
CA SER A 8 1.13 4.54 -12.73
C SER A 8 0.13 4.94 -11.64
N ASP A 9 0.61 5.17 -10.41
CA ASP A 9 -0.21 5.59 -9.28
C ASP A 9 -0.77 7.02 -9.45
N ASN A 10 -1.65 7.47 -8.55
CA ASN A 10 -2.27 8.79 -8.67
C ASN A 10 -1.56 9.89 -7.86
N ALA A 11 -0.27 9.76 -7.60
CA ALA A 11 0.48 10.81 -6.91
C ALA A 11 0.58 12.09 -7.76
N ILE A 12 0.63 13.25 -7.10
CA ILE A 12 0.58 14.56 -7.77
C ILE A 12 1.74 14.79 -8.76
N ASN A 13 2.92 14.28 -8.42
CA ASN A 13 4.11 14.31 -9.28
C ASN A 13 3.94 13.41 -10.51
N ILE A 14 3.32 12.24 -10.33
CA ILE A 14 3.01 11.32 -11.42
C ILE A 14 1.95 11.94 -12.34
N HIS A 15 0.91 12.57 -11.80
CA HIS A 15 -0.09 13.30 -12.60
C HIS A 15 0.58 14.28 -13.56
N ASN A 16 1.51 15.11 -13.06
CA ASN A 16 2.21 16.09 -13.89
C ASN A 16 3.13 15.42 -14.92
N ALA A 17 3.87 14.38 -14.53
CA ALA A 17 4.70 13.62 -15.46
C ALA A 17 3.88 12.98 -16.59
N ARG A 18 2.69 12.47 -16.29
CA ARG A 18 1.78 11.90 -17.28
C ARG A 18 1.24 12.94 -18.25
N ALA A 19 0.93 14.15 -17.77
CA ALA A 19 0.53 15.25 -18.64
C ALA A 19 1.65 15.59 -19.64
N MET A 20 2.90 15.71 -19.17
CA MET A 20 4.06 15.95 -20.03
C MET A 20 4.30 14.81 -21.04
N ILE A 21 4.12 13.55 -20.61
CA ILE A 21 4.29 12.39 -21.49
C ILE A 21 3.18 12.35 -22.54
N HIS A 22 1.93 12.62 -22.17
CA HIS A 22 0.81 12.65 -23.09
C HIS A 22 0.96 13.76 -24.14
N GLU A 23 1.45 14.93 -23.73
CA GLU A 23 1.77 16.03 -24.64
C GLU A 23 2.85 15.63 -25.66
N LYS A 24 3.92 14.97 -25.19
CA LYS A 24 5.06 14.58 -26.05
C LYS A 24 4.78 13.32 -26.90
N TYR A 25 3.95 12.42 -26.38
CA TYR A 25 3.69 11.10 -26.95
C TYR A 25 2.21 10.73 -26.81
N PRO A 26 1.31 11.35 -27.60
CA PRO A 26 -0.14 11.18 -27.43
C PRO A 26 -0.63 9.76 -27.76
N TYR A 27 0.19 8.95 -28.43
CA TYR A 27 -0.10 7.54 -28.73
C TYR A 27 0.17 6.60 -27.54
N ILE A 28 0.77 7.09 -26.46
CA ILE A 28 1.01 6.31 -25.25
C ILE A 28 -0.20 6.50 -24.33
N GLU A 29 -0.92 5.41 -24.08
CA GLU A 29 -2.07 5.42 -23.19
C GLU A 29 -1.64 5.66 -21.75
N ASN A 30 -2.38 6.53 -21.06
CA ASN A 30 -2.21 6.80 -19.65
C ASN A 30 -3.22 5.95 -18.86
N ILE A 31 -2.72 4.96 -18.12
CA ILE A 31 -3.53 4.03 -17.33
C ILE A 31 -3.23 4.24 -15.84
N HIS A 32 -4.29 4.31 -15.04
CA HIS A 32 -4.15 4.35 -13.60
C HIS A 32 -3.85 2.96 -13.04
N CYS A 33 -2.96 2.88 -12.07
CA CYS A 33 -2.58 1.62 -11.42
C CYS A 33 -3.75 1.03 -10.63
N ILE A 34 -4.21 -0.16 -11.03
CA ILE A 34 -5.31 -0.85 -10.35
C ILE A 34 -4.96 -1.20 -8.89
N SER A 35 -3.69 -1.51 -8.61
CA SER A 35 -3.21 -1.78 -7.25
C SER A 35 -3.40 -0.56 -6.34
N HIS A 36 -3.21 0.65 -6.86
CA HIS A 36 -3.47 1.87 -6.10
C HIS A 36 -4.96 2.06 -5.82
N CYS A 37 -5.82 1.81 -6.81
CA CYS A 37 -7.28 1.84 -6.65
C CYS A 37 -7.75 0.84 -5.58
N ILE A 38 -7.26 -0.40 -5.64
CA ILE A 38 -7.56 -1.44 -4.65
C ILE A 38 -7.09 -1.01 -3.25
N ASN A 39 -5.89 -0.45 -3.13
CA ASN A 39 -5.38 0.04 -1.86
C ASN A 39 -6.26 1.14 -1.26
N LEU A 40 -6.78 2.08 -2.08
CA LEU A 40 -7.72 3.11 -1.60
C LEU A 40 -9.04 2.51 -1.11
N VAL A 41 -9.58 1.53 -1.83
CA VAL A 41 -10.81 0.81 -1.42
C VAL A 41 -10.59 0.10 -0.10
N ILE A 42 -9.52 -0.68 0.02
CA ILE A 42 -9.17 -1.39 1.25
C ILE A 42 -8.97 -0.39 2.38
N ASN A 43 -8.23 0.71 2.15
CA ASN A 43 -7.99 1.75 3.15
C ASN A 43 -9.31 2.35 3.67
N ASN A 44 -10.28 2.63 2.80
CA ASN A 44 -11.60 3.10 3.22
C ASN A 44 -12.36 2.06 4.06
N ILE A 45 -12.29 0.79 3.67
CA ILE A 45 -12.92 -0.31 4.40
C ILE A 45 -12.32 -0.44 5.81
N VAL A 46 -10.98 -0.46 5.93
CA VAL A 46 -10.30 -0.65 7.22
C VAL A 46 -10.44 0.55 8.15
N ASN A 47 -10.62 1.76 7.61
CA ASN A 47 -10.85 2.96 8.42
C ASN A 47 -12.33 3.18 8.76
N HIS A 48 -13.24 2.34 8.26
CA HIS A 48 -14.64 2.42 8.63
C HIS A 48 -14.84 1.96 10.08
N ALA A 49 -15.81 2.56 10.79
CA ALA A 49 -16.06 2.30 12.22
C ALA A 49 -16.21 0.81 12.57
N PHE A 50 -16.82 0.01 11.69
CA PHE A 50 -16.97 -1.44 11.90
C PHE A 50 -15.63 -2.19 11.94
N ALA A 51 -14.60 -1.70 11.25
CA ALA A 51 -13.30 -2.37 11.14
C ALA A 51 -12.37 -2.04 12.33
N ILE A 52 -12.66 -0.99 13.09
CA ILE A 52 -11.83 -0.55 14.23
C ILE A 52 -11.66 -1.66 15.26
N HIS A 53 -12.76 -2.32 15.68
CA HIS A 53 -12.70 -3.32 16.73
C HIS A 53 -11.95 -4.61 16.29
N PRO A 54 -12.22 -5.21 15.11
CA PRO A 54 -11.41 -6.30 14.59
C PRO A 54 -9.92 -5.95 14.44
N LEU A 55 -9.60 -4.75 13.93
CA LEU A 55 -8.21 -4.32 13.76
C LEU A 55 -7.50 -4.16 15.10
N PHE A 56 -8.18 -3.64 16.12
CA PHE A 56 -7.63 -3.55 17.47
C PHE A 56 -7.28 -4.95 18.01
N GLN A 57 -8.18 -5.92 17.90
CA GLN A 57 -7.93 -7.30 18.33
C GLN A 57 -6.74 -7.94 17.60
N ILE A 58 -6.65 -7.75 16.28
CA ILE A 58 -5.53 -8.25 15.48
C ILE A 58 -4.22 -7.58 15.91
N ASN A 59 -4.21 -6.25 16.12
CA ASN A 59 -3.03 -5.53 16.56
C ASN A 59 -2.57 -5.96 17.96
N THR A 60 -3.51 -6.21 18.88
CA THR A 60 -3.20 -6.80 20.20
C THR A 60 -2.54 -8.16 20.04
N LEU A 61 -3.10 -9.04 19.20
CA LEU A 61 -2.56 -10.37 18.95
C LEU A 61 -1.13 -10.31 18.39
N VAL A 62 -0.90 -9.48 17.38
CA VAL A 62 0.43 -9.26 16.78
C VAL A 62 1.43 -8.77 17.83
N SER A 63 1.02 -7.84 18.69
CA SER A 63 1.85 -7.31 19.77
C SER A 63 2.21 -8.40 20.79
N THR A 64 1.24 -9.26 21.15
CA THR A 64 1.48 -10.40 22.04
C THR A 64 2.50 -11.37 21.45
N PHE A 65 2.33 -11.78 20.19
CA PHE A 65 3.30 -12.66 19.52
C PHE A 65 4.69 -12.03 19.41
N HIS A 66 4.77 -10.75 19.05
CA HIS A 66 6.05 -10.04 18.96
C HIS A 66 6.75 -10.02 20.33
N ASN A 67 6.01 -9.73 21.41
CA ASN A 67 6.56 -9.73 22.76
C ASN A 67 7.01 -11.13 23.20
N LEU A 68 6.26 -12.18 22.87
CA LEU A 68 6.66 -13.57 23.15
C LEU A 68 7.98 -13.92 22.44
N HIS A 69 8.12 -13.59 21.15
CA HIS A 69 9.37 -13.79 20.41
C HIS A 69 10.56 -13.01 21.00
N LEU A 70 10.36 -11.75 21.39
CA LEU A 70 11.41 -10.96 22.04
C LEU A 70 11.78 -11.53 23.42
N THR A 71 10.82 -12.09 24.14
CA THR A 71 11.03 -12.69 25.47
C THR A 71 11.80 -14.00 25.35
N ASP A 72 11.50 -14.82 24.35
CA ASP A 72 12.24 -16.04 24.02
C ASP A 72 13.69 -15.74 23.60
N ALA A 73 13.88 -14.73 22.74
CA ALA A 73 15.21 -14.27 22.33
C ALA A 73 16.05 -13.73 23.49
N LYS A 74 15.43 -12.98 24.42
CA LYS A 74 16.11 -12.49 25.64
C LYS A 74 16.43 -13.61 26.62
N LEU A 75 15.54 -14.60 26.77
CA LEU A 75 15.76 -15.75 27.64
C LEU A 75 16.94 -16.59 27.13
N ASN A 76 17.02 -16.85 25.82
CA ASN A 76 18.14 -17.57 25.21
C ASN A 76 19.49 -16.83 25.24
N GLN A 77 19.51 -15.52 25.57
CA GLN A 77 20.75 -14.76 25.80
C GLN A 77 21.20 -14.74 27.26
N LEU A 78 20.33 -15.14 28.19
CA LEU A 78 20.58 -15.12 29.63
C LEU A 78 20.92 -16.50 30.21
N ILE A 79 20.72 -17.57 29.43
CA ILE A 79 21.06 -18.96 29.77
C ILE A 79 22.30 -19.36 28.97
#